data_AF-A0A2N3AUF7-F1
#
_entry.id   AF-A0A2N3AUF7-F1
#
_cell.length_a   1.000
_cell.length_b   1.000
_cell.length_c   1.000
_cell.angle_alpha   90.00
_cell.angle_beta   90.00
_cell.angle_gamma   90.00
#
_symmetry.space_group_name_H-M   'P 1'
#
loop_
_entity.id
_entity.type
_entity.pdbx_description
1 polymer ?
#
loop_
_entity_poly.entity_id
_entity_poly.type
_entity_poly.pdbx_seq_one_letter_code
_entity_poly.pdbx_strand_id
1 'polypeptide(L)'
;SNCVAGNAAAGAGNIIVPDAGTSGEFYIIERAPKVAGENLVDASAGFDQDGRPAVNFRFDTTGARQFGDYTRQNVGKIFAIVLTIGMAVDANVLVFERIREELKRAKGVARAIEAGYERALSAIIDANITTFIAAAILFAMGSGPVKGFAVTLGVGVVTSVFTAILVTRLIVASWFARAQPKALAL
;
A
#
# COMPACT_ATOMS: atom_id res chain seq x y z
N SER A 1 15.02 -4.69 1.64
CA SER A 1 16.41 -4.93 2.04
C SER A 1 16.76 -6.37 1.72
N ASN A 2 17.87 -6.59 1.02
CA ASN A 2 18.31 -7.90 0.56
C ASN A 2 19.44 -8.34 1.50
N CYS A 3 19.14 -9.17 2.51
CA CYS A 3 20.15 -9.78 3.37
C CYS A 3 20.77 -10.96 2.62
N VAL A 4 22.10 -11.08 2.66
CA VAL A 4 22.78 -12.19 2.01
C VAL A 4 23.85 -12.75 2.95
N ALA A 5 23.93 -14.08 3.00
CA ALA A 5 24.96 -14.79 3.74
C ALA A 5 26.36 -14.39 3.24
N GLY A 6 27.34 -14.34 4.13
CA GLY A 6 28.66 -13.71 3.98
C GLY A 6 29.60 -14.14 2.84
N ASN A 7 29.11 -14.85 1.82
CA ASN A 7 29.82 -15.22 0.61
C ASN A 7 29.15 -14.69 -0.68
N ALA A 8 28.27 -13.69 -0.56
CA ALA A 8 27.62 -13.08 -1.71
C ALA A 8 28.61 -12.19 -2.48
N ALA A 9 28.68 -12.31 -3.81
CA ALA A 9 29.36 -11.32 -4.63
C ALA A 9 28.45 -10.09 -4.79
N ALA A 10 28.90 -8.92 -4.32
CA ALA A 10 28.17 -7.68 -4.59
C ALA A 10 28.26 -7.38 -6.10
N GLY A 11 27.10 -7.31 -6.77
CA GLY A 11 27.01 -6.81 -8.14
C GLY A 11 27.62 -5.41 -8.28
N ALA A 12 28.07 -5.07 -9.48
CA ALA A 12 28.69 -3.77 -9.77
C ALA A 12 27.81 -2.61 -9.28
N GLY A 13 28.36 -1.74 -8.44
CA GLY A 13 27.64 -0.61 -7.84
C GLY A 13 27.07 -0.87 -6.44
N ASN A 14 27.22 -2.08 -5.89
CA ASN A 14 26.76 -2.40 -4.54
C ASN A 14 27.92 -2.62 -3.55
N ILE A 15 27.68 -2.35 -2.27
CA ILE A 15 28.57 -2.66 -1.15
C ILE A 15 27.89 -3.65 -0.21
N ILE A 16 28.66 -4.59 0.30
CA ILE A 16 28.24 -5.52 1.34
C ILE A 16 28.66 -4.92 2.68
N VAL A 17 27.69 -4.61 3.53
CA VAL A 17 27.92 -4.04 4.87
C VAL A 17 27.49 -5.07 5.91
N PRO A 18 28.38 -5.46 6.85
CA PRO A 18 28.02 -6.37 7.92
C PRO A 18 26.99 -5.73 8.86
N ASP A 19 26.00 -6.51 9.30
CA ASP A 19 25.07 -6.07 10.33
C ASP A 19 25.79 -5.82 11.66
N ALA A 20 25.47 -4.73 12.35
CA ALA A 20 26.10 -4.37 13.62
C ALA A 20 25.58 -5.21 14.80
N GLY A 21 24.41 -5.82 14.65
CA GLY A 21 23.74 -6.61 15.70
C GLY A 21 23.95 -8.12 15.62
N THR A 22 24.23 -8.65 14.43
CA THR A 22 24.23 -10.11 14.18
C THR A 22 25.46 -10.53 13.38
N SER A 23 26.29 -11.40 13.95
CA SER A 23 27.46 -11.96 13.26
C SER A 23 27.03 -12.90 12.13
N GLY A 24 27.36 -12.52 10.89
CA GLY A 24 27.15 -13.35 9.69
C GLY A 24 26.04 -12.87 8.74
N GLU A 25 25.28 -11.85 9.11
CA GLU A 25 24.31 -11.16 8.25
C GLU A 25 24.98 -9.98 7.54
N PHE A 26 24.80 -9.90 6.22
CA PHE A 26 25.32 -8.78 5.43
C PHE A 26 24.22 -8.15 4.58
N TYR A 27 24.27 -6.82 4.50
CA TYR A 27 23.37 -6.03 3.68
C TYR A 27 24.05 -5.59 2.40
N ILE A 28 23.39 -5.81 1.26
CA ILE A 28 23.78 -5.23 -0.02
C ILE A 28 23.16 -3.83 -0.11
N ILE A 29 23.99 -2.79 -0.05
CA ILE A 29 23.58 -1.39 -0.19
C ILE A 29 24.05 -0.87 -1.57
N GLU A 30 23.17 -0.20 -2.30
CA GLU A 30 23.51 0.47 -3.55
C GLU A 30 24.40 1.68 -3.24
N ARG A 31 25.61 1.71 -3.79
CA ARG A 31 26.66 2.69 -3.44
C ARG A 31 26.46 4.04 -4.14
N ALA A 32 25.57 4.12 -5.14
CA ALA A 32 25.26 5.36 -5.84
C ALA A 32 24.35 6.25 -4.97
N PRO A 33 24.83 7.36 -4.40
CA PRO A 33 23.98 8.27 -3.64
C PRO A 33 22.95 8.90 -4.57
N LYS A 34 21.67 8.91 -4.17
CA LYS A 34 20.59 9.47 -5.02
C LYS A 34 20.67 11.00 -5.18
N VAL A 35 21.45 11.68 -4.33
CA VAL A 35 21.89 13.06 -4.51
C VAL A 35 23.38 13.12 -4.19
N ALA A 36 24.19 13.49 -5.18
CA ALA A 36 25.64 13.60 -5.03
C ALA A 36 26.04 14.92 -4.35
N GLY A 37 27.15 14.88 -3.60
CA GLY A 37 27.66 16.03 -2.84
C GLY A 37 28.17 17.20 -3.69
N GLU A 38 28.24 17.04 -5.00
CA GLU A 38 28.50 18.13 -5.97
C GLU A 38 27.41 19.21 -5.97
N ASN A 39 26.21 18.90 -5.46
CA ASN A 39 25.08 19.83 -5.35
C ASN A 39 24.89 20.38 -3.93
N LEU A 40 25.91 20.25 -3.07
CA LEU A 40 25.97 20.88 -1.74
C LEU A 40 26.82 22.16 -1.85
N VAL A 41 26.23 23.32 -1.54
CA VAL A 41 26.94 24.61 -1.49
C VAL A 41 27.76 24.70 -0.22
N ASP A 42 27.27 24.10 0.87
CA ASP A 42 27.97 24.06 2.14
C ASP A 42 27.49 22.85 3.00
N ALA A 43 28.41 22.26 3.75
CA ALA A 43 28.12 21.23 4.74
C ALA A 43 28.92 21.57 6.00
N SER A 44 28.26 22.25 6.93
CA SER A 44 28.89 22.80 8.13
C SER A 44 28.46 22.00 9.36
N ALA A 45 29.43 21.47 10.11
CA ALA A 45 29.21 20.91 11.43
C ALA A 45 29.16 22.06 12.46
N GLY A 46 28.04 22.20 13.16
CA GLY A 46 27.81 23.25 14.14
C GLY A 46 27.25 22.67 15.44
N PHE A 47 27.06 23.53 16.43
CA PHE A 47 26.28 23.21 17.61
C PHE A 47 24.92 23.90 17.49
N ASP A 48 23.84 23.17 17.74
CA ASP A 48 22.51 23.75 17.90
C ASP A 48 22.51 24.69 19.13
N GLN A 49 21.47 25.51 19.29
CA GLN A 49 21.28 26.40 20.44
C GLN A 49 21.37 25.67 21.80
N ASP A 50 21.13 24.35 21.82
CA ASP A 50 21.25 23.49 22.99
C ASP A 50 22.66 22.89 23.21
N GLY A 51 23.67 23.33 22.47
CA GLY A 51 25.04 22.82 22.58
C GLY A 51 25.21 21.38 22.07
N ARG A 52 24.23 20.86 21.33
CA ARG A 52 24.27 19.52 20.72
C ARG A 52 24.91 19.60 19.34
N PRO A 53 25.83 18.68 18.97
CA PRO A 53 26.42 18.67 17.64
C PRO A 53 25.35 18.39 16.57
N ALA A 54 25.27 19.26 15.58
CA ALA A 54 24.35 19.17 14.44
C ALA A 54 25.13 19.39 13.14
N VAL A 55 24.76 18.67 12.08
CA VAL A 55 25.35 18.86 10.75
C VAL A 55 24.33 19.48 9.84
N ASN A 56 24.60 20.70 9.39
CA ASN A 56 23.72 21.45 8.51
C ASN A 56 24.19 21.29 7.08
N PHE A 57 23.29 20.78 6.23
CA PHE A 57 23.53 20.63 4.80
C PHE A 57 22.78 21.73 4.04
N ARG A 58 23.47 22.48 3.20
CA ARG A 58 22.88 23.49 2.30
C ARG A 58 23.06 23.04 0.86
N PHE A 59 21.94 22.74 0.21
CA PHE A 59 21.91 22.40 -1.22
C PHE A 59 21.92 23.66 -2.10
N ASP A 60 22.39 23.51 -3.33
CA ASP A 60 22.25 24.54 -4.36
C ASP A 60 20.83 24.51 -4.96
N THR A 61 20.51 25.44 -5.86
CA THR A 61 19.18 25.51 -6.47
C THR A 61 18.88 24.31 -7.39
N THR A 62 19.89 23.60 -7.89
CA THR A 62 19.76 22.43 -8.76
C THR A 62 19.49 21.15 -7.96
N GLY A 63 20.31 20.86 -6.95
CA GLY A 63 20.18 19.76 -6.01
C GLY A 63 18.94 19.88 -5.13
N ALA A 64 18.54 21.10 -4.72
CA ALA A 64 17.28 21.30 -4.01
C ALA A 64 16.05 20.93 -4.86
N ARG A 65 16.08 21.20 -6.18
CA ARG A 65 15.03 20.75 -7.11
C ARG A 65 15.05 19.24 -7.28
N GLN A 66 16.22 18.65 -7.52
CA GLN A 66 16.35 17.20 -7.73
C GLN A 66 15.94 16.41 -6.49
N PHE A 67 16.35 16.85 -5.30
CA PHE A 67 15.93 16.27 -4.02
C PHE A 67 14.43 16.49 -3.77
N GLY A 68 13.92 17.68 -4.11
CA GLY A 68 12.48 17.98 -4.05
C GLY A 68 11.64 17.08 -4.95
N ASP A 69 12.08 16.82 -6.17
CA ASP A 69 11.37 15.97 -7.13
C ASP A 69 11.48 14.48 -6.75
N TYR A 70 12.61 14.05 -6.19
CA TYR A 70 12.76 12.70 -5.65
C TYR A 70 11.86 12.47 -4.42
N THR A 71 11.76 13.47 -3.54
CA THR A 71 10.88 13.41 -2.37
C THR A 71 9.42 13.40 -2.80
N ARG A 72 9.01 14.29 -3.74
CA ARG A 72 7.65 14.35 -4.28
C ARG A 72 7.18 13.02 -4.87
N GLN A 73 8.05 12.29 -5.55
CA GLN A 73 7.72 10.98 -6.13
C GLN A 73 7.48 9.88 -5.08
N ASN A 74 7.98 10.04 -3.85
CA ASN A 74 7.89 9.02 -2.81
C ASN A 74 6.88 9.37 -1.70
N VAL A 75 6.54 10.65 -1.49
CA VAL A 75 5.53 11.11 -0.50
C VAL A 75 4.15 10.48 -0.73
N GLY A 76 3.73 10.27 -1.98
CA GLY A 76 2.42 9.69 -2.30
C GLY A 76 2.34 8.16 -2.22
N LYS A 77 3.47 7.44 -2.26
CA LYS A 77 3.47 5.98 -2.42
C LYS A 77 2.89 5.24 -1.20
N ILE A 78 3.19 5.74 0.00
CA ILE A 78 2.74 5.11 1.25
C ILE A 78 1.27 5.50 1.56
N PHE A 79 0.89 6.75 1.27
CA PHE A 79 -0.47 7.25 1.50
C PHE A 79 -1.52 6.48 0.70
N ALA A 80 -1.20 6.02 -0.51
CA ALA A 80 -2.13 5.25 -1.34
C ALA A 80 -2.53 3.94 -0.65
N ILE A 81 -1.55 3.25 -0.09
CA ILE A 81 -1.74 1.96 0.56
C ILE A 81 -2.56 2.12 1.84
N VAL A 82 -2.25 3.13 2.66
CA VAL A 82 -2.99 3.41 3.91
C VAL A 82 -4.45 3.76 3.60
N LEU A 83 -4.70 4.55 2.56
CA LEU A 83 -6.06 4.93 2.15
C LEU A 83 -6.87 3.71 1.68
N THR A 84 -6.27 2.83 0.87
CA THR A 84 -6.92 1.59 0.41
C THR A 84 -7.28 0.68 1.58
N ILE A 85 -6.39 0.55 2.57
CA ILE A 85 -6.66 -0.24 3.78
C ILE A 85 -7.78 0.41 4.60
N GLY A 86 -7.78 1.73 4.76
CA GLY A 86 -8.82 2.46 5.50
C GLY A 86 -10.22 2.26 4.91
N MET A 87 -10.38 2.39 3.59
CA MET A 87 -11.67 2.14 2.93
C MET A 87 -12.12 0.67 3.04
N ALA A 88 -11.18 -0.28 2.99
CA ALA A 88 -11.50 -1.70 3.13
C ALA A 88 -11.99 -2.07 4.55
N VAL A 89 -11.40 -1.46 5.59
CA VAL A 89 -11.77 -1.74 6.98
C VAL A 89 -13.05 -1.02 7.39
N ASP A 90 -13.25 0.23 6.94
CA ASP A 90 -14.47 1.01 7.22
C ASP A 90 -15.73 0.30 6.70
N ALA A 91 -15.68 -0.21 5.47
CA ALA A 91 -16.76 -0.97 4.87
C ALA A 91 -17.10 -2.25 5.68
N ASN A 92 -16.10 -2.96 6.19
CA ASN A 92 -16.32 -4.18 6.97
C ASN A 92 -16.95 -3.88 8.35
N VAL A 93 -16.50 -2.83 9.03
CA VAL A 93 -17.07 -2.39 10.31
C VAL A 93 -18.53 -1.97 10.13
N LEU A 94 -18.85 -1.22 9.07
CA LEU A 94 -20.21 -0.81 8.73
C LEU A 94 -21.16 -2.01 8.53
N VAL A 95 -20.69 -3.08 7.89
CA VAL A 95 -21.44 -4.33 7.69
C VAL A 95 -21.76 -5.01 9.02
N PHE A 96 -20.76 -5.14 9.90
CA PHE A 96 -20.94 -5.73 11.22
C PHE A 96 -21.93 -4.93 12.07
N GLU A 97 -21.85 -3.60 12.03
CA GLU A 97 -22.83 -2.75 12.71
C GLU A 97 -24.24 -2.97 12.16
N ARG A 98 -24.41 -3.01 10.83
CA ARG A 98 -25.74 -3.13 10.24
C ARG A 98 -26.38 -4.50 10.48
N ILE A 99 -25.61 -5.58 10.40
CA ILE A 99 -26.06 -6.93 10.75
C ILE A 99 -26.47 -6.97 12.23
N ARG A 100 -25.65 -6.38 13.12
CA ARG A 100 -25.96 -6.31 14.55
C ARG A 100 -27.21 -5.48 14.83
N GLU A 101 -27.45 -4.43 14.06
CA GLU A 101 -28.64 -3.58 14.16
C GLU A 101 -29.91 -4.30 13.71
N GLU A 102 -29.87 -5.02 12.59
CA GLU A 102 -31.00 -5.82 12.09
C GLU A 102 -31.26 -7.05 13.00
N LEU A 103 -30.22 -7.67 13.57
CA LEU A 103 -30.37 -8.75 14.58
C LEU A 103 -31.05 -8.26 15.87
N LYS A 104 -30.81 -7.01 16.29
CA LYS A 104 -31.48 -6.43 17.46
C LYS A 104 -32.94 -6.06 17.18
N ARG A 105 -33.29 -5.76 15.92
CA ARG A 105 -34.65 -5.36 15.52
C ARG A 105 -35.52 -6.53 15.05
N ALA A 106 -34.94 -7.60 14.52
CA ALA A 106 -35.69 -8.71 13.93
C ALA A 106 -36.13 -9.74 14.97
N LYS A 107 -37.39 -10.21 14.83
CA LYS A 107 -37.95 -11.36 15.59
C LYS A 107 -37.59 -12.73 14.97
N GLY A 108 -36.54 -12.81 14.17
CA GLY A 108 -36.14 -14.06 13.48
C GLY A 108 -34.74 -13.97 12.85
N VAL A 109 -33.86 -14.86 13.28
CA VAL A 109 -32.42 -14.89 12.92
C VAL A 109 -32.21 -15.03 11.41
N ALA A 110 -33.00 -15.87 10.73
CA ALA A 110 -32.84 -16.13 9.29
C ALA A 110 -33.09 -14.89 8.43
N ARG A 111 -34.14 -14.12 8.70
CA ARG A 111 -34.50 -12.93 7.91
C ARG A 111 -33.55 -11.75 8.15
N ALA A 112 -32.97 -11.66 9.35
CA ALA A 112 -31.96 -10.68 9.70
C ALA A 112 -30.63 -10.92 8.97
N ILE A 113 -30.26 -12.19 8.78
CA ILE A 113 -29.05 -12.57 8.05
C ILE A 113 -29.20 -12.26 6.57
N GLU A 114 -30.31 -12.64 5.93
CA GLU A 114 -30.57 -12.40 4.51
C GLU A 114 -30.56 -10.89 4.19
N ALA A 115 -31.32 -10.10 4.96
CA ALA A 115 -31.41 -8.65 4.77
C ALA A 115 -30.11 -7.92 5.13
N GLY A 116 -29.36 -8.42 6.12
CA GLY A 116 -28.04 -7.90 6.48
C GLY A 116 -27.01 -8.15 5.38
N TYR A 117 -27.06 -9.33 4.75
CA TYR A 117 -26.13 -9.72 3.69
C TYR A 117 -26.35 -8.94 2.39
N GLU A 118 -27.60 -8.79 1.94
CA GLU A 118 -27.93 -8.05 0.70
C GLU A 118 -27.50 -6.58 0.78
N ARG A 119 -27.73 -5.94 1.93
CA ARG A 119 -27.30 -4.54 2.17
C ARG A 119 -25.79 -4.42 2.32
N ALA A 120 -25.15 -5.39 2.98
CA ALA A 120 -23.70 -5.44 3.13
C ALA A 120 -22.98 -5.56 1.79
N LEU A 121 -23.46 -6.45 0.92
CA LEU A 121 -22.92 -6.61 -0.42
C LEU A 121 -23.07 -5.35 -1.26
N SER A 122 -24.23 -4.69 -1.19
CA SER A 122 -24.44 -3.42 -1.91
C SER A 122 -23.45 -2.34 -1.45
N ALA A 123 -23.19 -2.21 -0.15
CA ALA A 123 -22.23 -1.23 0.37
C ALA A 123 -20.78 -1.53 -0.08
N ILE A 124 -20.38 -2.81 -0.11
CA ILE A 124 -19.05 -3.22 -0.57
C ILE A 124 -18.88 -2.89 -2.06
N ILE A 125 -19.88 -3.17 -2.88
CA ILE A 125 -19.85 -2.88 -4.31
C ILE A 125 -19.78 -1.36 -4.54
N ASP A 126 -20.59 -0.58 -3.83
CA ASP A 126 -20.67 0.87 -3.99
C ASP A 126 -19.38 1.60 -3.54
N ALA A 127 -18.74 1.11 -2.48
CA ALA A 127 -17.44 1.58 -2.04
C ALA A 127 -16.36 1.37 -3.12
N ASN A 128 -16.28 0.16 -3.71
CA ASN A 128 -15.31 -0.13 -4.77
C ASN A 128 -15.56 0.69 -6.04
N ILE A 129 -16.83 0.91 -6.41
CA ILE A 129 -17.21 1.77 -7.54
C ILE A 129 -16.77 3.22 -7.28
N THR A 130 -17.06 3.75 -6.10
CA THR A 130 -16.68 5.12 -5.72
C THR A 130 -15.16 5.30 -5.72
N THR A 131 -14.40 4.31 -5.21
CA THR A 131 -12.93 4.32 -5.26
C THR A 131 -12.40 4.32 -6.70
N PHE A 132 -13.03 3.55 -7.60
CA PHE A 132 -12.66 3.53 -9.01
C PHE A 132 -12.92 4.87 -9.71
N ILE A 133 -14.08 5.49 -9.43
CA ILE A 133 -14.43 6.83 -9.91
C ILE A 133 -13.43 7.87 -9.40
N ALA A 134 -13.08 7.82 -8.11
CA ALA A 134 -12.09 8.72 -7.53
C ALA A 134 -10.72 8.56 -8.20
N ALA A 135 -10.26 7.33 -8.46
CA ALA A 135 -9.02 7.07 -9.19
C ALA A 135 -9.07 7.66 -10.62
N ALA A 136 -10.19 7.49 -11.33
CA ALA A 136 -10.38 8.03 -12.67
C ALA A 136 -10.34 9.57 -12.69
N ILE A 137 -11.00 10.22 -11.72
CA ILE A 137 -11.02 11.68 -11.57
C ILE A 137 -9.60 12.21 -11.27
N LEU A 138 -8.89 11.58 -10.33
CA LEU A 138 -7.52 11.94 -9.98
C LEU A 138 -6.55 11.72 -11.14
N PHE A 139 -6.79 10.72 -11.98
CA PHE A 139 -5.98 10.50 -13.18
C PHE A 139 -6.23 11.57 -14.26
N ALA A 140 -7.49 11.97 -14.46
CA ALA A 140 -7.88 12.95 -15.47
C ALA A 140 -7.47 14.38 -15.09
N MET A 141 -7.68 14.79 -13.84
CA MET A 141 -7.43 16.15 -13.36
C MET A 141 -6.18 16.30 -12.47
N GLY A 142 -5.53 15.22 -12.07
CA GLY A 142 -4.35 15.28 -11.21
C GLY A 142 -3.08 15.72 -11.96
N SER A 143 -2.26 16.55 -11.30
CA SER A 143 -0.98 17.02 -11.81
C SER A 143 0.20 16.45 -11.00
N GLY A 144 1.31 16.22 -11.70
CA GLY A 144 2.57 15.78 -11.10
C GLY A 144 2.44 14.52 -10.23
N PRO A 145 2.70 14.60 -8.90
CA PRO A 145 2.64 13.45 -7.99
C PRO A 145 1.25 12.81 -7.84
N VAL A 146 0.18 13.60 -7.98
CA VAL A 146 -1.20 13.14 -7.77
C VAL A 146 -1.63 12.15 -8.86
N LYS A 147 -1.10 12.31 -10.08
CA LYS A 147 -1.37 11.38 -11.18
C LYS A 147 -0.70 10.01 -10.95
N GLY A 148 0.51 9.99 -10.38
CA GLY A 148 1.20 8.75 -9.99
C GLY A 148 0.50 8.01 -8.84
N PHE A 149 -0.05 8.77 -7.90
CA PHE A 149 -0.93 8.25 -6.85
C PHE A 149 -2.19 7.60 -7.44
N ALA A 150 -2.86 8.28 -8.39
CA ALA A 150 -4.06 7.78 -9.05
C ALA A 150 -3.83 6.44 -9.78
N VAL A 151 -2.69 6.28 -10.46
CA VAL A 151 -2.32 5.03 -11.15
C VAL A 151 -2.13 3.89 -10.15
N THR A 152 -1.42 4.13 -9.05
CA THR A 152 -1.18 3.10 -8.02
C THR A 152 -2.48 2.65 -7.37
N LEU A 153 -3.37 3.62 -7.08
CA LEU A 153 -4.68 3.37 -6.50
C LEU A 153 -5.61 2.62 -7.47
N GLY A 154 -5.61 3.01 -8.76
CA GLY A 154 -6.35 2.33 -9.82
C GLY A 154 -5.91 0.89 -10.04
N VAL A 155 -4.59 0.64 -10.13
CA VAL A 155 -4.03 -0.73 -10.24
C VAL A 155 -4.39 -1.56 -9.02
N GLY A 156 -4.35 -0.98 -7.82
CA GLY A 156 -4.76 -1.65 -6.58
C GLY A 156 -6.22 -2.11 -6.58
N VAL A 157 -7.14 -1.24 -7.01
CA VAL A 157 -8.57 -1.57 -7.13
C VAL A 157 -8.82 -2.62 -8.21
N VAL A 158 -8.19 -2.52 -9.37
CA VAL A 158 -8.34 -3.54 -10.44
C VAL A 158 -7.81 -4.89 -9.97
N THR A 159 -6.66 -4.91 -9.30
CA THR A 159 -6.06 -6.13 -8.75
C THR A 159 -6.93 -6.72 -7.65
N SER A 160 -7.53 -5.90 -6.78
CA SER A 160 -8.41 -6.40 -5.70
C SER A 160 -9.70 -6.99 -6.25
N VAL A 161 -10.35 -6.36 -7.23
CA VAL A 161 -11.57 -6.87 -7.87
C VAL A 161 -11.29 -8.17 -8.64
N PHE A 162 -10.20 -8.21 -9.40
CA PHE A 162 -9.79 -9.42 -10.10
C PHE A 162 -9.47 -10.56 -9.13
N THR A 163 -8.75 -10.26 -8.05
CA THR A 163 -8.47 -11.23 -6.97
C THR A 163 -9.77 -11.69 -6.32
N ALA A 164 -10.73 -10.80 -6.05
CA ALA A 164 -12.02 -11.16 -5.47
C ALA A 164 -12.84 -12.11 -6.36
N ILE A 165 -12.87 -11.88 -7.68
CA ILE A 165 -13.55 -12.77 -8.64
C ILE A 165 -12.83 -14.12 -8.74
N LEU A 166 -11.50 -14.12 -8.84
CA LEU A 166 -10.71 -15.35 -8.87
C LEU A 166 -10.83 -16.15 -7.58
N VAL A 167 -10.76 -15.49 -6.42
CA VAL A 167 -10.90 -16.11 -5.10
C VAL A 167 -12.31 -16.66 -4.93
N THR A 168 -13.34 -15.94 -5.35
CA THR A 168 -14.72 -16.45 -5.31
C THR A 168 -14.85 -17.69 -6.20
N ARG A 169 -14.30 -17.67 -7.43
CA ARG A 169 -14.26 -18.86 -8.30
C ARG A 169 -13.44 -20.00 -7.70
N LEU A 170 -12.30 -19.73 -7.06
CA LEU A 170 -11.45 -20.73 -6.42
C LEU A 170 -12.12 -21.35 -5.20
N ILE A 171 -12.79 -20.56 -4.37
CA ILE A 171 -13.53 -21.03 -3.21
C ILE A 171 -14.70 -21.89 -3.68
N VAL A 172 -15.48 -21.42 -4.66
CA VAL A 172 -16.60 -22.21 -5.22
C VAL A 172 -16.09 -23.48 -5.89
N ALA A 173 -15.01 -23.42 -6.69
CA ALA A 173 -14.43 -24.59 -7.35
C ALA A 173 -13.81 -25.57 -6.36
N SER A 174 -13.09 -25.10 -5.34
CA SER A 174 -12.50 -25.96 -4.31
C SER A 174 -13.55 -26.51 -3.35
N TRP A 175 -14.62 -25.78 -3.09
CA TRP A 175 -15.80 -26.28 -2.38
C TRP A 175 -16.53 -27.34 -3.21
N PHE A 176 -16.79 -27.11 -4.51
CA PHE A 176 -17.38 -28.12 -5.39
C PHE A 176 -16.50 -29.38 -5.52
N ALA A 177 -15.19 -29.19 -5.62
CA ALA A 177 -14.22 -30.28 -5.68
C ALA A 177 -14.16 -31.09 -4.38
N ARG A 178 -14.35 -30.44 -3.21
CA ARG A 178 -14.39 -31.11 -1.90
C ARG A 178 -15.78 -31.64 -1.52
N ALA A 179 -16.86 -31.05 -2.02
CA ALA A 179 -18.21 -31.31 -1.55
C ALA A 179 -18.97 -32.35 -2.38
N GLN A 180 -18.50 -32.75 -3.58
CA GLN A 180 -19.15 -33.74 -4.45
C GLN A 180 -20.71 -33.67 -4.40
N PRO A 181 -21.34 -32.53 -4.78
CA PRO A 181 -22.79 -32.50 -4.80
C PRO A 181 -23.27 -33.47 -5.88
N LYS A 182 -23.86 -34.60 -5.46
CA LYS A 182 -24.47 -35.58 -6.34
C LYS A 182 -25.58 -34.89 -7.14
N ALA A 183 -25.37 -34.85 -8.45
CA ALA A 183 -26.33 -34.65 -9.54
C ALA A 183 -27.15 -33.36 -9.54
N LEU A 184 -26.85 -32.49 -10.51
CA LEU A 184 -27.87 -31.71 -11.19
C LEU A 184 -28.72 -32.69 -12.00
N ALA A 185 -29.90 -33.04 -11.49
CA ALA A 185 -30.94 -33.63 -12.31
C ALA A 185 -31.44 -32.52 -13.26
N LEU A 186 -31.28 -32.78 -14.57
CA LEU A 186 -31.90 -32.06 -15.67
C LEU A 186 -33.43 -31.99 -15.52
#